data_AF-A0A8B9F459-F1
#
_entry.id   AF-A0A8B9F459-F1
#
_cell.length_a   1.000
_cell.length_b   1.000
_cell.length_c   1.000
_cell.angle_alpha   90.00
_cell.angle_beta   90.00
_cell.angle_gamma   90.00
#
_symmetry.space_group_name_H-M   'P 1'
#
loop_
_entity.id
_entity.type
_entity.pdbx_description
1 polymer ?
#
loop_
_entity_poly.entity_id
_entity_poly.type
_entity_poly.pdbx_seq_one_letter_code
_entity_poly.pdbx_strand_id
1 'polypeptide(L)'
;IEGKVQATGYPSSSFLHGDGLRYGNRVWDHTLGTIRTHFINYKVDLDVGGVKNSLVAHDMAFEVVRAPWNPEQQIERPRLTKKVLDTEDQAAFRLQAKMPRYIYFAANSKNKWGHQRGYRIQVTSSAGDHVPEGSSMERAISWARYQLAVTRRKEEEPTSTSIYNQNDPWTPTGSEITLFCGSSLLRTWLPG
;
A
#
# COMPACT_ATOMS: atom_id res chain seq x y z
N ILE A 1 9.32 10.13 -9.84
CA ILE A 1 8.14 9.69 -10.61
C ILE A 1 6.94 9.86 -9.70
N GLU A 2 5.85 10.43 -10.20
CA GLU A 2 4.61 10.60 -9.45
C GLU A 2 3.47 9.92 -10.24
N GLY A 3 2.75 9.01 -9.59
CA GLY A 3 1.48 8.49 -10.08
C GLY A 3 0.36 9.16 -9.31
N LYS A 4 -0.57 9.83 -10.01
CA LYS A 4 -1.66 10.60 -9.40
C LYS A 4 -2.98 10.31 -10.10
N VAL A 5 -4.05 10.26 -9.32
CA VAL A 5 -5.43 10.21 -9.80
C VAL A 5 -6.21 11.39 -9.23
N GLN A 6 -7.05 12.00 -10.07
CA GLN A 6 -7.97 13.06 -9.68
C GLN A 6 -9.36 12.69 -10.20
N ALA A 7 -10.35 12.59 -9.31
CA ALA A 7 -11.73 12.34 -9.68
C ALA A 7 -12.45 13.67 -9.90
N THR A 8 -13.16 13.79 -11.02
CA THR A 8 -13.99 14.94 -11.39
C THR A 8 -15.20 14.47 -12.22
N GLY A 9 -16.10 15.38 -12.58
CA GLY A 9 -17.35 15.08 -13.28
C GLY A 9 -18.53 14.93 -12.33
N TYR A 10 -19.57 14.23 -12.78
CA TYR A 10 -20.83 14.12 -12.04
C TYR A 10 -20.81 12.98 -11.02
N PRO A 11 -21.33 13.18 -9.79
CA PRO A 11 -21.52 12.09 -8.86
C PRO A 11 -22.69 11.19 -9.30
N SER A 12 -22.56 9.89 -9.05
CA SER A 12 -23.74 9.02 -8.98
C SER A 12 -24.68 9.53 -7.88
N SER A 13 -25.98 9.49 -8.16
CA SER A 13 -27.04 9.97 -7.26
C SER A 13 -28.20 8.97 -7.23
N SER A 14 -29.06 9.11 -6.23
CA SER A 14 -30.33 8.39 -6.12
C SER A 14 -31.46 9.36 -5.74
N PHE A 15 -32.71 8.91 -5.87
CA PHE A 15 -33.86 9.69 -5.45
C PHE A 15 -33.88 9.83 -3.92
N LEU A 16 -34.01 11.05 -3.41
CA LEU A 16 -34.09 11.33 -1.98
C LEU A 16 -35.46 10.92 -1.44
N HIS A 17 -35.48 9.92 -0.56
CA HIS A 17 -36.68 9.41 0.08
C HIS A 17 -36.40 8.91 1.50
N GLY A 18 -37.43 8.94 2.37
CA GLY A 18 -37.37 8.37 3.72
C GLY A 18 -36.19 8.88 4.56
N ASP A 19 -35.46 7.94 5.16
CA ASP A 19 -34.25 8.20 5.95
C ASP A 19 -32.95 8.25 5.12
N GLY A 20 -33.05 8.53 3.82
CA GLY A 20 -31.92 8.55 2.87
C GLY A 20 -30.72 9.41 3.30
N LEU A 21 -30.92 10.42 4.15
CA LEU A 21 -29.85 11.25 4.73
C LEU A 21 -28.87 10.47 5.64
N ARG A 22 -29.18 9.22 6.02
CA ARG A 22 -28.21 8.32 6.65
C ARG A 22 -27.14 7.81 5.69
N TYR A 23 -27.36 7.92 4.38
CA TYR A 23 -26.51 7.34 3.32
C TYR A 23 -25.89 8.40 2.40
N GLY A 24 -25.97 9.69 2.76
CA GLY A 24 -25.47 10.77 1.93
C GLY A 24 -26.08 12.12 2.30
N ASN A 25 -25.88 13.11 1.43
CA ASN A 25 -26.40 14.47 1.61
C ASN A 25 -27.39 14.81 0.50
N ARG A 26 -28.43 15.60 0.81
CA ARG A 26 -29.29 16.19 -0.21
C ARG A 26 -28.47 17.19 -1.03
N VAL A 27 -28.44 17.02 -2.34
CA VAL A 27 -27.66 17.88 -3.26
C VAL A 27 -28.53 18.68 -4.22
N TRP A 28 -29.80 18.29 -4.38
CA TRP A 28 -30.79 19.02 -5.16
C TRP A 28 -32.21 18.67 -4.69
N ASP A 29 -33.22 19.24 -5.35
CA ASP A 29 -34.58 18.79 -5.16
C ASP A 29 -34.73 17.30 -5.49
N HIS A 30 -35.38 16.56 -4.59
CA HIS A 30 -35.54 15.11 -4.64
C HIS A 30 -34.26 14.28 -4.94
N THR A 31 -33.05 14.81 -4.73
CA THR A 31 -31.80 14.16 -5.14
C THR A 31 -30.82 13.98 -3.97
N LEU A 32 -30.39 12.73 -3.76
CA LEU A 32 -29.40 12.33 -2.78
C LEU A 32 -28.05 12.08 -3.45
N GLY A 33 -27.00 12.77 -2.98
CA GLY A 33 -25.62 12.44 -3.28
C GLY A 33 -25.16 11.33 -2.35
N THR A 34 -25.00 10.11 -2.88
CA THR A 34 -24.72 8.91 -2.08
C THR A 34 -23.27 8.86 -1.60
N ILE A 35 -23.07 8.40 -0.37
CA ILE A 35 -21.74 8.13 0.19
C ILE A 35 -21.06 6.99 -0.59
N ARG A 36 -19.77 7.15 -0.88
CA ARG A 36 -18.94 6.12 -1.53
C ARG A 36 -17.47 6.34 -1.23
N THR A 37 -16.69 5.28 -1.40
CA THR A 37 -15.22 5.29 -1.32
C THR A 37 -14.60 5.16 -2.71
N HIS A 38 -13.44 5.76 -2.92
CA HIS A 38 -12.65 5.59 -4.13
C HIS A 38 -11.35 4.85 -3.80
N PHE A 39 -11.19 3.65 -4.35
CA PHE A 39 -9.97 2.85 -4.27
C PHE A 39 -9.38 2.68 -5.67
N ILE A 40 -8.07 2.86 -5.79
CA ILE A 40 -7.33 2.74 -7.04
C ILE A 40 -6.10 1.88 -6.75
N ASN A 41 -5.85 0.88 -7.60
CA ASN A 41 -4.66 0.04 -7.50
C ASN A 41 -3.63 0.41 -8.58
N TYR A 42 -2.35 0.38 -8.22
CA TYR A 42 -1.24 0.52 -9.14
C TYR A 42 -0.31 -0.69 -9.02
N LYS A 43 0.03 -1.31 -10.15
CA LYS A 43 1.18 -2.23 -10.21
C LYS A 43 2.41 -1.41 -10.54
N VAL A 44 3.42 -1.44 -9.67
CA VAL A 44 4.68 -0.71 -9.85
C VAL A 44 5.81 -1.74 -9.81
N ASP A 45 6.33 -2.09 -10.98
CA ASP A 45 7.43 -3.02 -11.14
C ASP A 45 8.75 -2.24 -11.19
N LEU A 46 9.57 -2.36 -10.14
CA LEU A 46 10.78 -1.54 -9.96
C LEU A 46 12.04 -2.40 -10.04
N ASP A 47 12.86 -2.15 -11.06
CA ASP A 47 14.19 -2.73 -11.21
C ASP A 47 15.29 -1.73 -10.81
N VAL A 48 15.50 -1.55 -9.51
CA VAL A 48 16.45 -0.57 -9.01
C VAL A 48 17.89 -1.08 -9.18
N GLY A 49 18.58 -0.59 -10.22
CA GLY A 49 19.95 -1.01 -10.50
C GLY A 49 20.06 -2.49 -10.92
N GLY A 50 19.00 -3.02 -11.52
CA GLY A 50 18.84 -4.41 -11.96
C GLY A 50 17.70 -5.13 -11.23
N VAL A 51 17.38 -6.35 -11.69
CA VAL A 51 16.21 -7.15 -11.27
C VAL A 51 16.27 -7.74 -9.86
N LYS A 52 17.44 -7.70 -9.20
CA LYS A 52 17.62 -8.24 -7.85
C LYS A 52 17.58 -7.11 -6.85
N ASN A 53 16.46 -6.95 -6.18
CA ASN A 53 16.27 -5.92 -5.16
C ASN A 53 15.97 -6.52 -3.77
N SER A 54 16.07 -5.68 -2.75
CA SER A 54 15.64 -5.99 -1.39
C SER A 54 14.76 -4.87 -0.87
N LEU A 55 13.69 -5.19 -0.16
CA LEU A 55 12.82 -4.18 0.43
C LEU A 55 13.35 -3.79 1.81
N VAL A 56 13.57 -2.49 2.03
CA VAL A 56 14.13 -1.97 3.26
C VAL A 56 13.20 -0.94 3.88
N ALA A 57 12.92 -1.11 5.16
CA ALA A 57 12.21 -0.18 6.01
C ALA A 57 13.20 0.60 6.89
N HIS A 58 13.20 1.92 6.73
CA HIS A 58 13.86 2.87 7.59
C HIS A 58 12.81 3.63 8.41
N ASP A 59 13.11 3.79 9.69
CA ASP A 59 12.31 4.60 10.61
C ASP A 59 13.25 5.23 11.66
N MET A 60 12.70 5.82 12.70
CA MET A 60 13.47 6.36 13.81
C MET A 60 12.85 5.96 15.14
N ALA A 61 13.73 5.69 16.10
CA ALA A 61 13.42 5.53 17.51
C ALA A 61 14.23 6.55 18.32
N PHE A 62 13.86 6.77 19.57
CA PHE A 62 14.71 7.50 20.50
C PHE A 62 15.48 6.52 21.38
N GLU A 63 16.75 6.83 21.64
CA GLU A 63 17.55 6.17 22.68
C GLU A 63 17.96 7.19 23.73
N VAL A 64 17.81 6.83 25.00
CA VAL A 64 18.24 7.67 26.11
C VAL A 64 19.73 7.45 26.33
N VAL A 65 20.52 8.51 26.21
CA VAL A 65 21.98 8.46 26.37
C VAL A 65 22.45 9.58 27.28
N ARG A 66 23.57 9.38 27.98
CA ARG A 66 24.20 10.47 28.74
C ARG A 66 24.78 11.50 27.79
N ALA A 67 24.65 12.79 28.12
CA ALA A 67 25.21 13.85 27.30
C ALA A 67 26.75 13.74 27.30
N PRO A 68 27.41 13.65 26.13
CA PRO A 68 28.88 13.52 26.07
C PRO A 68 29.65 14.66 26.75
N TRP A 69 29.03 15.84 26.84
CA TRP A 69 29.59 17.05 27.46
C TRP A 69 29.12 17.29 28.90
N ASN A 70 28.15 16.53 29.41
CA ASN A 70 27.71 16.59 30.80
C ASN A 70 27.18 15.23 31.27
N PRO A 71 28.00 14.42 31.95
CA PRO A 71 27.61 13.08 32.38
C PRO A 71 26.42 13.00 33.35
N GLU A 72 26.06 14.10 34.00
CA GLU A 72 24.90 14.18 34.92
C GLU A 72 23.56 14.31 34.18
N GLN A 73 23.58 14.69 32.90
CA GLN A 73 22.39 14.92 32.10
C GLN A 73 22.15 13.77 31.11
N GLN A 74 20.87 13.46 30.86
CA GLN A 74 20.43 12.51 29.84
C GLN A 74 19.76 13.25 28.68
N ILE A 75 19.91 12.73 27.47
CA ILE A 75 19.27 13.24 26.26
C ILE A 75 18.57 12.11 25.50
N GLU A 76 17.42 12.44 24.93
CA GLU A 76 16.68 11.58 24.01
C GLU A 76 17.25 11.76 22.61
N ARG A 77 18.13 10.84 22.20
CA ARG A 77 18.80 10.93 20.90
C ARG A 77 18.00 10.19 19.84
N PRO A 78 17.61 10.83 18.72
CA PRO A 78 16.99 10.12 17.61
C PRO A 78 18.02 9.18 16.97
N ARG A 79 17.60 7.95 16.71
CA ARG A 79 18.39 6.90 16.08
C ARG A 79 17.64 6.32 14.89
N LEU A 80 18.35 6.17 13.78
CA LEU A 80 17.87 5.50 12.58
C LEU A 80 17.71 3.99 12.85
N THR A 81 16.51 3.48 12.66
CA THR A 81 16.23 2.04 12.66
C THR A 81 16.17 1.53 11.24
N LYS A 82 16.81 0.39 10.96
CA LYS A 82 16.81 -0.24 9.63
C LYS A 82 16.35 -1.68 9.77
N LYS A 83 15.38 -2.08 8.94
CA LYS A 83 14.89 -3.46 8.87
C LYS A 83 14.77 -3.87 7.41
N VAL A 84 15.33 -5.02 7.05
CA VAL A 84 15.07 -5.66 5.76
C VAL A 84 13.78 -6.47 5.90
N LEU A 85 12.91 -6.39 4.90
CA LEU A 85 11.64 -7.13 4.86
C LEU A 85 11.83 -8.32 3.91
N ASP A 86 11.99 -9.51 4.48
CA ASP A 86 12.51 -10.69 3.76
C ASP A 86 11.40 -11.58 3.18
N THR A 87 10.14 -11.30 3.50
CA THR A 87 8.97 -12.07 3.09
C THR A 87 7.83 -11.17 2.63
N GLU A 88 6.96 -11.68 1.77
CA GLU A 88 5.78 -10.98 1.28
C GLU A 88 4.87 -10.53 2.45
N ASP A 89 4.71 -11.37 3.48
CA ASP A 89 3.88 -11.07 4.65
C ASP A 89 4.40 -9.87 5.46
N GLN A 90 5.73 -9.75 5.60
CA GLN A 90 6.36 -8.59 6.26
C GLN A 90 6.25 -7.31 5.43
N ALA A 91 6.02 -7.45 4.12
CA ALA A 91 5.89 -6.38 3.16
C ALA A 91 4.43 -6.09 2.76
N ALA A 92 3.47 -6.70 3.46
CA ALA A 92 2.03 -6.53 3.30
C ALA A 92 1.50 -5.52 4.33
N PHE A 93 1.41 -4.25 3.96
CA PHE A 93 0.89 -3.21 4.85
C PHE A 93 -0.61 -3.06 4.66
N ARG A 94 -1.37 -3.56 5.63
CA ARG A 94 -2.83 -3.39 5.68
C ARG A 94 -3.22 -1.92 5.64
N LEU A 95 -4.40 -1.66 5.11
CA LEU A 95 -5.04 -0.35 5.11
C LEU A 95 -5.09 0.19 6.55
N GLN A 96 -4.79 1.48 6.73
CA GLN A 96 -4.71 2.15 8.04
C GLN A 96 -3.65 1.61 9.03
N ALA A 97 -2.92 0.54 8.69
CA ALA A 97 -1.82 0.07 9.52
C ALA A 97 -0.67 1.08 9.52
N LYS A 98 0.10 1.10 10.61
CA LYS A 98 1.31 1.92 10.70
C LYS A 98 2.34 1.42 9.68
N MET A 99 2.71 2.28 8.73
CA MET A 99 3.82 2.03 7.82
C MET A 99 5.12 2.67 8.31
N PRO A 100 6.28 2.06 8.01
CA PRO A 100 7.57 2.72 8.17
C PRO A 100 7.61 4.03 7.41
N ARG A 101 8.21 5.07 8.00
CA ARG A 101 8.33 6.38 7.35
C ARG A 101 9.06 6.32 6.00
N TYR A 102 10.05 5.44 5.87
CA TYR A 102 10.80 5.25 4.64
C TYR A 102 10.78 3.78 4.26
N ILE A 103 10.06 3.44 3.20
CA ILE A 103 10.12 2.13 2.57
C ILE A 103 10.66 2.26 1.16
N TYR A 104 11.66 1.45 0.81
CA TYR A 104 12.34 1.59 -0.47
C TYR A 104 12.92 0.27 -0.95
N PHE A 105 12.99 0.13 -2.27
CA PHE A 105 13.74 -0.95 -2.92
C PHE A 105 15.20 -0.59 -2.98
N ALA A 106 16.07 -1.47 -2.47
CA ALA A 106 17.51 -1.32 -2.46
C ALA A 106 18.16 -2.24 -3.51
N ALA A 107 19.06 -1.68 -4.28
CA ALA A 107 19.94 -2.41 -5.20
C ALA A 107 21.09 -3.08 -4.44
N ASN A 108 21.69 -4.10 -5.07
CA ASN A 108 22.98 -4.64 -4.60
C ASN A 108 24.14 -3.66 -4.80
N SER A 109 24.01 -2.72 -5.75
CA SER A 109 25.04 -1.70 -6.02
C SER A 109 25.00 -0.56 -5.00
N LYS A 110 26.19 -0.05 -4.68
CA LYS A 110 26.37 1.09 -3.77
C LYS A 110 26.58 2.38 -4.56
N ASN A 111 26.21 3.51 -3.97
CA ASN A 111 26.59 4.83 -4.47
C ASN A 111 28.05 5.16 -4.07
N LYS A 112 28.56 6.31 -4.53
CA LYS A 112 29.93 6.77 -4.24
C LYS A 112 30.27 6.91 -2.75
N TRP A 113 29.27 6.92 -1.88
CA TRP A 113 29.39 7.05 -0.42
C TRP A 113 29.20 5.72 0.32
N GLY A 114 29.09 4.59 -0.40
CA GLY A 114 28.97 3.27 0.19
C GLY A 114 27.56 2.88 0.64
N HIS A 115 26.53 3.70 0.39
CA HIS A 115 25.13 3.36 0.67
C HIS A 115 24.51 2.61 -0.50
N GLN A 116 23.63 1.64 -0.23
CA GLN A 116 22.86 0.97 -1.28
C GLN A 116 22.04 1.99 -2.07
N ARG A 117 22.10 1.91 -3.40
CA ARG A 117 21.23 2.71 -4.27
C ARG A 117 19.79 2.24 -4.06
N GLY A 118 18.84 3.16 -4.00
CA GLY A 118 17.46 2.79 -3.72
C GLY A 118 16.43 3.73 -4.30
N TYR A 119 15.20 3.25 -4.46
CA TYR A 119 14.05 4.05 -4.84
C TYR A 119 12.95 3.91 -3.79
N ARG A 120 12.54 5.04 -3.20
CA ARG A 120 11.55 5.10 -2.12
C ARG A 120 10.14 5.09 -2.68
N ILE A 121 9.26 4.37 -2.01
CA ILE A 121 7.81 4.43 -2.22
C ILE A 121 7.21 5.30 -1.12
N GLN A 122 6.41 6.29 -1.53
CA GLN A 122 5.65 7.13 -0.63
C GLN A 122 4.20 7.11 -1.10
N VAL A 123 3.34 6.46 -0.33
CA VAL A 123 1.89 6.40 -0.60
C VAL A 123 1.25 7.65 -0.01
N THR A 124 0.50 8.38 -0.83
CA THR A 124 -0.34 9.50 -0.39
C THR A 124 -1.78 9.15 -0.70
N SER A 125 -2.56 8.83 0.33
CA SER A 125 -3.93 8.36 0.19
C SER A 125 -4.77 8.81 1.39
N SER A 126 -6.07 8.99 1.15
CA SER A 126 -7.09 9.24 2.17
C SER A 126 -8.23 8.22 1.99
N ALA A 127 -7.85 6.96 1.79
CA ALA A 127 -8.78 5.86 1.62
C ALA A 127 -9.69 5.71 2.84
N GLY A 128 -10.99 5.52 2.58
CA GLY A 128 -11.96 5.16 3.62
C GLY A 128 -11.79 3.70 4.06
N ASP A 129 -12.78 3.19 4.79
CA ASP A 129 -12.77 1.79 5.20
C ASP A 129 -12.98 0.86 3.99
N HIS A 130 -12.30 -0.29 4.03
CA HIS A 130 -12.49 -1.35 3.06
C HIS A 130 -13.77 -2.15 3.37
N VAL A 131 -14.35 -2.78 2.35
CA VAL A 131 -15.51 -3.66 2.54
C VAL A 131 -15.14 -4.80 3.51
N PRO A 132 -16.03 -5.22 4.43
CA PRO A 132 -15.69 -6.27 5.39
C PRO A 132 -15.19 -7.56 4.71
N GLU A 133 -14.12 -8.17 5.22
CA GLU A 133 -13.52 -9.40 4.67
C GLU A 133 -14.51 -10.59 4.65
N GLY A 134 -15.57 -10.55 5.46
CA GLY A 134 -16.65 -11.56 5.45
C GLY A 134 -17.68 -11.37 4.34
N SER A 135 -17.61 -10.30 3.55
CA SER A 135 -18.50 -10.08 2.41
C SER A 135 -18.17 -11.04 1.28
N SER A 136 -19.19 -11.65 0.69
CA SER A 136 -19.03 -12.60 -0.40
C SER A 136 -18.42 -11.99 -1.67
N MET A 137 -18.48 -10.67 -1.82
CA MET A 137 -17.95 -9.93 -2.98
C MET A 137 -16.54 -9.39 -2.75
N GLU A 138 -16.05 -9.42 -1.51
CA GLU A 138 -14.82 -8.75 -1.14
C GLU A 138 -13.61 -9.30 -1.90
N ARG A 139 -13.58 -10.61 -2.16
CA ARG A 139 -12.46 -11.29 -2.83
C ARG A 139 -12.10 -10.66 -4.18
N ALA A 140 -13.08 -10.11 -4.89
CA ALA A 140 -12.89 -9.42 -6.16
C ALA A 140 -12.02 -8.15 -6.06
N ILE A 141 -11.92 -7.56 -4.87
CA ILE A 141 -11.17 -6.33 -4.57
C ILE A 141 -10.25 -6.48 -3.35
N SER A 142 -9.71 -7.69 -3.14
CA SER A 142 -8.85 -8.02 -2.00
C SER A 142 -7.57 -7.17 -1.91
N TRP A 143 -7.10 -6.62 -3.03
CA TRP A 143 -5.96 -5.68 -3.06
C TRP A 143 -6.23 -4.44 -2.21
N ALA A 144 -7.49 -4.00 -2.10
CA ALA A 144 -7.87 -2.81 -1.35
C ALA A 144 -7.79 -3.00 0.18
N ARG A 145 -7.53 -4.22 0.66
CA ARG A 145 -7.14 -4.46 2.07
C ARG A 145 -5.79 -3.85 2.43
N TYR A 146 -4.96 -3.54 1.43
CA TYR A 146 -3.58 -3.10 1.62
C TYR A 146 -3.37 -1.70 1.06
N GLN A 147 -2.65 -0.86 1.81
CA GLN A 147 -2.17 0.42 1.27
C GLN A 147 -0.87 0.26 0.47
N LEU A 148 -0.09 -0.79 0.78
CA LEU A 148 1.09 -1.21 0.04
C LEU A 148 1.30 -2.70 0.26
N ALA A 149 1.52 -3.43 -0.83
CA ALA A 149 1.91 -4.82 -0.82
C ALA A 149 3.10 -4.98 -1.75
N VAL A 150 4.15 -5.67 -1.31
CA VAL A 150 5.28 -6.02 -2.18
C VAL A 150 5.36 -7.53 -2.30
N THR A 151 5.44 -7.97 -3.55
CA THR A 151 5.37 -9.37 -3.93
C THR A 151 6.52 -9.69 -4.86
N ARG A 152 6.83 -10.97 -5.01
CA ARG A 152 7.68 -11.41 -6.10
C ARG A 152 6.89 -11.33 -7.40
N ARG A 153 7.45 -10.67 -8.41
CA ARG A 153 6.89 -10.66 -9.77
C ARG A 153 6.89 -12.08 -10.35
N LYS A 154 5.78 -12.46 -10.97
CA LYS A 154 5.54 -13.75 -11.66
C LYS A 154 4.75 -13.49 -12.93
N GLU A 155 5.05 -14.21 -14.01
CA GLU A 155 4.34 -14.03 -15.30
C GLU A 155 2.87 -14.41 -15.17
N GLU A 156 2.58 -15.37 -14.30
CA GLU A 156 1.26 -15.89 -13.99
C GLU A 156 0.44 -14.90 -13.12
N GLU A 157 1.06 -13.83 -12.61
CA GLU A 157 0.43 -12.76 -11.82
C GLU A 157 0.56 -11.38 -12.55
N PRO A 158 0.03 -11.25 -13.78
CA PRO A 158 0.20 -10.04 -14.57
C PRO A 158 -0.62 -8.87 -14.03
N THR A 159 -1.79 -9.14 -13.46
CA THR A 159 -2.75 -8.14 -12.98
C THR A 159 -3.25 -8.47 -11.57
N SER A 160 -3.74 -7.47 -10.85
CA SER A 160 -4.37 -7.63 -9.52
C SER A 160 -5.89 -7.83 -9.59
N THR A 161 -6.46 -7.77 -10.80
CA THR A 161 -7.89 -7.84 -11.06
C THR A 161 -8.12 -8.29 -12.50
N SER A 162 -9.38 -8.57 -12.84
CA SER A 162 -9.83 -8.98 -14.17
C SER A 162 -11.10 -8.23 -14.55
N ILE A 163 -11.31 -8.07 -15.87
CA ILE A 163 -12.53 -7.47 -16.42
C ILE A 163 -13.80 -8.24 -16.03
N TYR A 164 -13.68 -9.54 -15.73
CA TYR A 164 -14.80 -10.41 -15.38
C TYR A 164 -15.28 -10.23 -13.94
N ASN A 165 -14.43 -9.73 -13.04
CA ASN A 165 -14.72 -9.59 -11.61
C ASN A 165 -15.89 -8.62 -11.33
N GLN A 166 -16.16 -7.70 -12.25
CA GLN A 166 -17.29 -6.78 -12.11
C GLN A 166 -18.64 -7.49 -12.18
N ASN A 167 -18.75 -8.54 -13.01
CA ASN A 167 -20.00 -9.25 -13.28
C ASN A 167 -20.13 -10.52 -12.44
N ASP A 168 -19.01 -11.09 -11.96
CA ASP A 168 -19.00 -12.18 -10.98
C ASP A 168 -17.97 -11.90 -9.87
N PRO A 169 -18.28 -10.99 -8.93
CA PRO A 169 -17.41 -10.72 -7.80
C PRO A 169 -17.41 -11.84 -6.74
N TRP A 170 -18.34 -12.79 -6.81
CA TRP A 170 -18.47 -13.89 -5.85
C TRP A 170 -17.51 -15.04 -6.15
N THR A 171 -17.26 -15.28 -7.45
CA THR A 171 -16.27 -16.25 -7.96
C THR A 171 -15.24 -15.56 -8.86
N PRO A 172 -14.41 -14.69 -8.29
CA PRO A 172 -13.67 -13.72 -9.09
C PRO A 172 -12.41 -14.31 -9.76
N THR A 173 -12.35 -14.22 -11.08
CA THR A 173 -11.26 -14.75 -11.92
C THR A 173 -9.94 -14.00 -11.74
N GLY A 174 -8.88 -14.69 -11.34
CA GLY A 174 -7.53 -14.09 -11.22
C GLY A 174 -7.43 -12.97 -10.17
N SER A 175 -8.43 -12.86 -9.29
CA SER A 175 -8.50 -11.87 -8.21
C SER A 175 -7.99 -12.40 -6.88
N GLU A 176 -7.78 -13.72 -6.80
CA GLU A 176 -7.10 -14.30 -5.66
C GLU A 176 -5.66 -13.82 -5.76
N ILE A 177 -5.45 -12.74 -5.03
CA ILE A 177 -4.21 -12.44 -4.34
C ILE A 177 -3.89 -13.69 -3.51
N THR A 178 -3.34 -14.67 -4.20
CA THR A 178 -2.30 -15.54 -3.66
C THR A 178 -0.97 -14.73 -3.66
N LEU A 179 -1.03 -13.40 -3.50
CA LEU A 179 0.15 -12.53 -3.44
C LEU A 179 0.95 -12.72 -2.15
N PHE A 180 0.41 -13.47 -1.20
CA PHE A 180 1.03 -13.74 0.09
C PHE A 180 1.07 -15.24 0.30
N CYS A 181 1.96 -15.92 -0.42
CA CYS A 181 2.30 -17.32 -0.13
C CYS A 181 3.41 -17.40 0.95
N GLY A 182 3.63 -16.33 1.72
CA GLY A 182 4.79 -16.19 2.60
C GLY A 182 6.12 -16.28 1.86
N SER A 183 6.13 -16.01 0.55
CA SER A 183 7.31 -16.23 -0.28
C SER A 183 8.45 -15.33 0.17
N SER A 184 9.68 -15.81 0.03
CA SER A 184 10.84 -14.96 0.31
C SER A 184 11.00 -13.86 -0.75
N LEU A 185 11.19 -12.63 -0.27
CA LEU A 185 11.60 -11.46 -1.06
C LEU A 185 13.13 -11.28 -1.11
N LEU A 186 13.90 -12.19 -0.51
CA LEU A 186 15.37 -12.10 -0.50
C LEU A 186 15.94 -12.36 -1.88
N ARG A 187 16.43 -11.29 -2.54
CA ARG A 187 17.28 -11.36 -3.74
C ARG A 187 16.67 -12.18 -4.88
N THR A 188 15.36 -12.22 -4.96
CA THR A 188 14.64 -12.98 -5.97
C THR A 188 14.44 -12.15 -7.24
N TRP A 189 14.45 -12.86 -8.35
CA TRP A 189 14.23 -12.35 -9.70
C TRP A 189 12.80 -11.79 -9.81
N LEU A 190 12.65 -10.57 -10.31
CA LEU A 190 11.40 -10.07 -10.89
C LEU A 190 11.49 -10.32 -12.42
N PRO A 191 10.80 -11.32 -13.01
CA PRO A 191 10.75 -11.48 -14.46
C PRO A 191 10.22 -10.24 -15.16
N GLY A 192 10.97 -9.80 -16.17
CA GLY A 192 10.66 -8.64 -17.02
C GLY A 192 9.73 -8.92 -18.18
#